data_AF-A0A431LZ05-F1
#
_entry.id   AF-A0A431LZ05-F1
#
_cell.length_a   1.000
_cell.length_b   1.000
_cell.length_c   1.000
_cell.angle_alpha   90.00
_cell.angle_beta   90.00
_cell.angle_gamma   90.00
#
_symmetry.space_group_name_H-M   'P 1'
#
loop_
_entity.id
_entity.type
_entity.pdbx_description
1 polymer ?
#
loop_
_entity_poly.entity_id
_entity_poly.type
_entity_poly.pdbx_seq_one_letter_code
_entity_poly.pdbx_strand_id
1 'polypeptide(L)'
;MRKLPACAALAFGLAFSLALAGCQTVLPSLNLNTAVALNTIYGIENAYGVAVNAANAYKALPLCRTGTVPGPANICAKRSVILNLQAAMRRARVAVNNLVSFQKAYPHVDITNVLSAAQTALIDVQQVLASGAQ
;
A
#
# COMPACT_ATOMS: atom_id res chain seq x y z
N MET A 1 35.33 -6.88 37.71
CA MET A 1 36.33 -7.45 36.79
C MET A 1 35.60 -8.11 35.63
N ARG A 2 36.07 -7.83 34.40
CA ARG A 2 35.62 -8.30 33.08
C ARG A 2 35.10 -9.76 33.03
N LYS A 3 34.05 -10.02 32.23
CA LYS A 3 34.10 -10.86 30.99
C LYS A 3 33.05 -10.40 29.96
N LEU A 4 33.49 -10.29 28.71
CA LEU A 4 32.78 -9.96 27.46
C LEU A 4 31.97 -11.19 26.91
N PRO A 5 31.47 -11.20 25.66
CA PRO A 5 30.29 -10.52 25.12
C PRO A 5 29.33 -11.52 24.41
N ALA A 6 28.01 -11.33 24.50
CA ALA A 6 27.07 -12.04 23.64
C ALA A 6 26.89 -11.25 22.33
N CYS A 7 27.62 -11.67 21.30
CA CYS A 7 27.44 -11.25 19.92
C CYS A 7 26.14 -11.80 19.34
N ALA A 8 25.59 -11.04 18.40
CA ALA A 8 24.62 -11.43 17.38
C ALA A 8 23.15 -11.62 17.82
N ALA A 9 22.39 -10.53 17.81
CA ALA A 9 21.18 -10.43 17.00
C ALA A 9 20.65 -8.98 17.05
N LEU A 10 20.04 -8.56 15.94
CA LEU A 10 19.15 -7.38 15.83
C LEU A 10 19.80 -6.02 15.57
N ALA A 11 20.61 -5.96 14.51
CA ALA A 11 20.76 -4.75 13.69
C ALA A 11 19.50 -4.47 12.82
N PHE A 12 18.31 -4.64 13.40
CA PHE A 12 17.02 -4.16 12.86
C PHE A 12 16.27 -3.29 13.89
N GLY A 13 16.97 -2.85 14.94
CA GLY A 13 16.52 -1.71 15.74
C GLY A 13 16.75 -0.43 14.96
N LEU A 14 15.66 0.30 14.68
CA LEU A 14 15.55 1.78 14.64
C LEU A 14 14.47 2.33 13.67
N ALA A 15 13.53 1.51 13.17
CA ALA A 15 12.46 2.04 12.30
C ALA A 15 11.01 1.76 12.75
N PHE A 16 10.77 1.06 13.86
CA PHE A 16 9.41 0.61 14.21
C PHE A 16 8.86 1.09 15.55
N SER A 17 9.50 2.05 16.21
CA SER A 17 9.08 2.45 17.57
C SER A 17 9.38 3.91 17.87
N LEU A 18 8.76 4.86 17.16
CA LEU A 18 8.54 6.23 17.68
C LEU A 18 7.59 7.11 16.83
N ALA A 19 6.55 6.55 16.21
CA ALA A 19 5.54 7.33 15.48
C ALA A 19 4.11 7.20 16.05
N LEU A 20 4.01 7.03 17.38
CA LEU A 20 2.72 6.99 18.11
C LEU A 20 2.54 8.16 19.09
N ALA A 21 3.21 9.29 18.86
CA ALA A 21 3.02 10.50 19.65
C ALA A 21 3.31 11.74 18.80
N GLY A 22 2.28 12.17 18.05
CA GLY A 22 2.38 13.31 17.14
C GLY A 22 1.46 13.09 15.95
N CYS A 23 0.22 13.58 16.08
CA CYS A 23 -0.83 13.50 15.09
C CYS A 23 -0.42 14.23 13.80
N GLN A 24 0.29 13.53 12.92
CA GLN A 24 0.41 13.86 11.52
C GLN A 24 0.08 12.58 10.77
N THR A 25 -1.22 12.27 10.69
CA THR A 25 -1.74 11.26 9.77
C THR A 25 -1.59 11.80 8.36
N VAL A 26 -0.34 11.92 7.89
CA VAL A 26 -0.03 11.97 6.48
C VAL A 26 -0.68 10.73 5.90
N LEU A 27 -1.69 10.91 5.04
CA LEU A 27 -2.26 9.78 4.32
C LEU A 27 -1.08 9.02 3.72
N PRO A 28 -0.99 7.69 3.91
CA PRO A 28 0.12 6.93 3.37
C PRO A 28 0.15 7.16 1.85
N SER A 29 1.10 7.97 1.39
CA SER A 29 1.30 8.20 -0.02
C SER A 29 1.84 6.90 -0.58
N LEU A 30 1.01 6.14 -1.29
CA LEU A 30 1.50 5.04 -2.10
C LEU A 30 2.43 5.66 -3.14
N ASN A 31 3.73 5.48 -2.98
CA ASN A 31 4.70 5.90 -3.97
C ASN A 31 5.01 4.69 -4.86
N LEU A 32 4.24 4.55 -5.93
CA LEU A 32 4.44 3.53 -6.95
C LEU A 32 5.43 4.00 -8.05
N ASN A 33 6.22 5.06 -7.82
CA ASN A 33 7.00 5.67 -8.90
C ASN A 33 8.29 4.91 -9.23
N THR A 34 8.66 3.88 -8.47
CA THR A 34 9.79 3.01 -8.82
C THR A 34 9.34 1.97 -9.85
N ALA A 35 9.17 2.40 -11.10
CA ALA A 35 8.75 1.55 -12.22
C ALA A 35 9.59 0.26 -12.36
N VAL A 36 10.89 0.32 -12.04
CA VAL A 36 11.78 -0.85 -12.04
C VAL A 36 11.36 -1.91 -11.02
N ALA A 37 10.85 -1.51 -9.85
CA ALA A 37 10.32 -2.45 -8.87
C ALA A 37 9.01 -3.07 -9.39
N LEU A 38 8.06 -2.24 -9.86
CA LEU A 38 6.76 -2.68 -10.37
C LEU A 38 6.82 -3.50 -11.66
N ASN A 39 7.94 -3.49 -12.38
CA ASN A 39 8.14 -4.33 -13.57
C ASN A 39 8.46 -5.80 -13.25
N THR A 40 8.51 -6.15 -11.96
CA THR A 40 8.71 -7.54 -11.51
C THR A 40 7.51 -8.02 -10.70
N ILE A 41 7.24 -9.32 -10.72
CA ILE A 41 6.17 -9.94 -9.92
C ILE A 41 6.35 -9.59 -8.44
N TYR A 42 7.59 -9.71 -7.92
CA TYR A 42 7.90 -9.38 -6.54
C TYR A 42 7.62 -7.91 -6.20
N GLY A 43 7.92 -6.97 -7.09
CA GLY A 43 7.59 -5.58 -6.84
C GLY A 43 6.10 -5.27 -6.94
N ILE A 44 5.35 -6.00 -7.77
CA ILE A 44 3.87 -5.94 -7.80
C ILE A 44 3.28 -6.48 -6.50
N GLU A 45 3.79 -7.61 -5.99
CA GLU A 45 3.35 -8.18 -4.71
C GLU A 45 3.66 -7.25 -3.53
N ASN A 46 4.86 -6.67 -3.50
CA ASN A 46 5.25 -5.69 -2.49
C ASN A 46 4.38 -4.43 -2.57
N ALA A 47 4.16 -3.89 -3.77
CA ALA A 47 3.30 -2.73 -3.99
C ALA A 47 1.85 -2.99 -3.54
N TYR A 48 1.33 -4.19 -3.81
CA TYR A 48 0.03 -4.61 -3.31
C TYR A 48 0.01 -4.71 -1.77
N GLY A 49 1.07 -5.22 -1.13
CA GLY A 49 1.20 -5.21 0.33
C GLY A 49 1.17 -3.78 0.92
N VAL A 50 1.87 -2.84 0.30
CA VAL A 50 1.81 -1.41 0.66
C VAL A 50 0.39 -0.85 0.46
N ALA A 51 -0.26 -1.19 -0.65
CA ALA A 51 -1.65 -0.81 -0.93
C ALA A 51 -2.63 -1.30 0.13
N VAL A 52 -2.48 -2.54 0.60
CA VAL A 52 -3.30 -3.12 1.68
C VAL A 52 -3.11 -2.33 2.98
N ASN A 53 -1.86 -2.06 3.36
CA ASN A 53 -1.57 -1.31 4.59
C ASN A 53 -2.13 0.11 4.52
N ALA A 54 -1.95 0.79 3.39
CA ALA A 54 -2.48 2.13 3.17
C ALA A 54 -4.01 2.14 3.21
N ALA A 55 -4.66 1.16 2.59
CA ALA A 55 -6.11 1.06 2.60
C ALA A 55 -6.68 0.80 3.98
N ASN A 56 -6.00 -0.03 4.79
CA ASN A 56 -6.38 -0.28 6.18
C ASN A 56 -6.20 0.98 7.04
N ALA A 57 -5.09 1.70 6.86
CA ALA A 57 -4.85 2.97 7.55
C ALA A 57 -5.93 4.01 7.21
N TYR A 58 -6.31 4.13 5.93
CA TYR A 58 -7.38 5.04 5.52
C TYR A 58 -8.74 4.65 6.10
N LYS A 59 -9.06 3.35 6.16
CA LYS A 59 -10.30 2.85 6.78
C LYS A 59 -10.36 3.01 8.29
N ALA A 60 -9.20 3.11 8.95
CA ALA A 60 -9.12 3.34 10.39
C ALA A 60 -9.38 4.80 10.78
N LEU A 61 -9.39 5.72 9.82
CA LEU A 61 -9.72 7.12 10.06
C LEU A 61 -11.21 7.29 10.41
N PRO A 62 -11.55 8.28 11.27
CA PRO A 62 -12.94 8.61 11.54
C PRO A 62 -13.64 9.08 10.25
N LEU A 63 -14.93 8.79 10.12
CA LEU A 63 -15.69 9.24 8.95
C LEU A 63 -15.84 10.76 8.94
N CYS A 64 -15.67 11.38 7.77
CA CYS A 64 -15.94 12.80 7.61
C CYS A 64 -17.43 13.08 7.90
N ARG A 65 -17.70 14.17 8.64
CA ARG A 65 -19.08 14.68 8.75
C ARG A 65 -19.57 15.13 7.38
N THR A 66 -20.84 14.93 7.12
CA THR A 66 -21.48 15.37 5.87
C THR A 66 -21.23 16.87 5.66
N GLY A 67 -20.70 17.25 4.50
CA GLY A 67 -20.37 18.65 4.18
C GLY A 67 -19.00 19.14 4.68
N THR A 68 -18.21 18.30 5.35
CA THR A 68 -16.82 18.64 5.75
C THR A 68 -15.80 18.06 4.75
N VAL A 69 -14.79 18.87 4.42
CA VAL A 69 -13.67 18.47 3.56
C VAL A 69 -12.49 18.07 4.45
N PRO A 70 -11.78 16.98 4.14
CA PRO A 70 -10.55 16.60 4.83
C PRO A 70 -9.55 17.75 4.78
N GLY A 71 -8.93 18.04 5.92
CA GLY A 71 -7.90 19.06 6.01
C GLY A 71 -6.84 18.69 7.03
N PRO A 72 -5.74 19.44 7.10
CA PRO A 72 -4.64 19.15 8.02
C PRO A 72 -5.08 19.15 9.49
N ALA A 73 -6.17 19.87 9.82
CA ALA A 73 -6.75 19.93 11.17
C ALA A 73 -7.90 18.92 11.40
N ASN A 74 -8.43 18.28 10.35
CA ASN A 74 -9.56 17.35 10.42
C ASN A 74 -9.33 16.21 9.41
N ILE A 75 -8.53 15.23 9.83
CA ILE A 75 -8.18 14.10 9.00
C ILE A 75 -9.27 13.04 9.18
N CYS A 76 -10.05 12.83 8.12
CA CYS A 76 -11.21 11.97 8.12
C CYS A 76 -11.34 11.23 6.79
N ALA A 77 -12.00 10.07 6.79
CA ALA A 77 -12.25 9.30 5.59
C ALA A 77 -13.65 9.54 5.04
N LYS A 78 -13.74 9.84 3.75
CA LYS A 78 -15.02 9.90 3.02
C LYS A 78 -15.53 8.47 2.76
N ARG A 79 -16.81 8.22 3.09
CA ARG A 79 -17.45 6.90 2.85
C ARG A 79 -17.44 6.51 1.36
N SER A 80 -17.64 7.47 0.45
CA SER A 80 -17.54 7.27 -0.99
C SER A 80 -16.15 6.76 -1.41
N VAL A 81 -15.09 7.34 -0.84
CA VAL A 81 -13.71 6.92 -1.10
C VAL A 81 -13.45 5.53 -0.54
N ILE A 82 -13.95 5.19 0.66
CA ILE A 82 -13.82 3.84 1.22
C ILE A 82 -14.46 2.78 0.31
N LEU A 83 -15.65 3.06 -0.25
CA LEU A 83 -16.33 2.15 -1.17
C LEU A 83 -15.55 1.98 -2.48
N ASN A 84 -15.08 3.08 -3.06
CA ASN A 84 -14.24 3.05 -4.27
C ASN A 84 -12.93 2.31 -4.01
N LEU A 85 -12.32 2.51 -2.83
CA LEU A 85 -11.08 1.86 -2.42
C LEU A 85 -11.29 0.36 -2.26
N GLN A 86 -12.42 -0.07 -1.70
CA GLN A 86 -12.76 -1.49 -1.60
C GLN A 86 -13.01 -2.13 -2.97
N ALA A 87 -13.56 -1.39 -3.94
CA ALA A 87 -13.70 -1.87 -5.31
C ALA A 87 -12.35 -1.97 -6.02
N ALA A 88 -11.51 -0.93 -5.93
CA ALA A 88 -10.16 -0.90 -6.52
C ALA A 88 -9.27 -2.00 -5.93
N MET A 89 -9.26 -2.17 -4.61
CA MET A 89 -8.49 -3.23 -3.94
C MET A 89 -8.93 -4.64 -4.35
N ARG A 90 -10.23 -4.86 -4.62
CA ARG A 90 -10.71 -6.15 -5.15
C ARG A 90 -10.16 -6.41 -6.54
N ARG A 91 -10.14 -5.41 -7.43
CA ARG A 91 -9.54 -5.52 -8.77
C ARG A 91 -8.04 -5.77 -8.69
N ALA A 92 -7.33 -5.00 -7.87
CA ALA A 92 -5.89 -5.18 -7.65
C ALA A 92 -5.57 -6.59 -7.15
N ARG A 93 -6.32 -7.10 -6.17
CA ARG A 93 -6.15 -8.49 -5.68
C ARG A 93 -6.28 -9.52 -6.81
N VAL A 94 -7.33 -9.40 -7.63
CA VAL A 94 -7.57 -10.33 -8.75
C VAL A 94 -6.43 -10.24 -9.77
N ALA A 95 -6.02 -9.03 -10.15
CA ALA A 95 -4.95 -8.84 -11.13
C ALA A 95 -3.60 -9.39 -10.63
N VAL A 96 -3.23 -9.15 -9.37
CA VAL A 96 -2.00 -9.67 -8.76
C VAL A 96 -2.06 -11.20 -8.65
N ASN A 97 -3.18 -11.76 -8.20
CA ASN A 97 -3.34 -13.21 -8.13
C ASN A 97 -3.27 -13.87 -9.51
N ASN A 98 -3.86 -13.24 -10.53
CA ASN A 98 -3.80 -13.72 -11.91
C ASN A 98 -2.37 -13.64 -12.47
N LEU A 99 -1.62 -12.59 -12.16
CA LEU A 99 -0.21 -12.48 -12.53
C LEU A 99 0.62 -13.62 -11.92
N VAL A 100 0.47 -13.85 -10.62
CA VAL A 100 1.21 -14.90 -9.90
C VAL A 100 0.81 -16.29 -10.38
N SER A 101 -0.48 -16.54 -10.61
CA SER A 101 -0.95 -17.84 -11.11
C SER A 101 -0.54 -18.08 -12.56
N PHE A 102 -0.59 -17.06 -13.42
CA PHE A 102 -0.17 -17.14 -14.82
C PHE A 102 1.32 -17.43 -14.94
N GLN A 103 2.18 -16.75 -14.17
CA GLN A 103 3.61 -17.05 -14.14
C GLN A 103 3.88 -18.48 -13.67
N LYS A 104 3.16 -18.96 -12.65
CA LYS A 104 3.34 -20.34 -12.14
C LYS A 104 2.92 -21.38 -13.16
N ALA A 105 1.84 -21.14 -13.90
CA ALA A 105 1.36 -22.04 -14.93
C ALA A 105 2.24 -22.02 -16.19
N TYR A 106 2.78 -20.85 -16.54
CA TYR A 106 3.51 -20.61 -17.78
C TYR A 106 4.80 -19.81 -17.54
N PRO A 107 5.85 -20.43 -16.94
CA PRO A 107 7.05 -19.72 -16.51
C PRO A 107 7.90 -19.13 -17.65
N HIS A 108 7.70 -19.62 -18.87
CA HIS A 108 8.44 -19.21 -20.07
C HIS A 108 7.61 -18.33 -21.03
N VAL A 109 6.37 -18.01 -20.67
CA VAL A 109 5.50 -17.15 -21.49
C VAL A 109 5.67 -15.71 -21.05
N ASP A 110 5.68 -14.81 -22.02
CA ASP A 110 5.76 -13.38 -21.77
C ASP A 110 4.55 -12.90 -20.94
N ILE A 111 4.84 -12.33 -19.77
CA ILE A 111 3.84 -11.87 -18.80
C ILE A 111 3.50 -10.38 -18.94
N THR A 112 4.07 -9.67 -19.92
CA THR A 112 4.00 -8.20 -20.01
C THR A 112 2.57 -7.66 -19.92
N ASN A 113 1.62 -8.31 -20.60
CA ASN A 113 0.21 -7.89 -20.59
C ASN A 113 -0.48 -8.10 -19.23
N VAL A 114 -0.16 -9.20 -18.53
CA VAL A 114 -0.74 -9.51 -17.22
C VAL A 114 -0.10 -8.63 -16.15
N LEU A 115 1.19 -8.34 -16.31
CA LEU A 115 1.96 -7.47 -15.45
C LEU A 115 1.48 -6.01 -15.58
N SER A 116 1.25 -5.52 -16.81
CA SER A 116 0.69 -4.18 -17.03
C SER A 116 -0.72 -4.05 -16.45
N ALA A 117 -1.54 -5.11 -16.55
CA ALA A 117 -2.87 -5.12 -15.94
C ALA A 117 -2.81 -5.00 -14.40
N ALA A 118 -1.86 -5.69 -13.77
CA ALA A 118 -1.63 -5.59 -12.33
C ALA A 118 -1.11 -4.20 -11.92
N GLN A 119 -0.22 -3.59 -12.71
CA GLN A 119 0.24 -2.21 -12.49
C GLN A 119 -0.92 -1.23 -12.55
N THR A 120 -1.73 -1.27 -13.60
CA THR A 120 -2.89 -0.37 -13.76
C THR A 120 -3.84 -0.49 -12.57
N ALA A 121 -4.12 -1.71 -12.12
CA ALA A 121 -5.00 -1.93 -10.97
C ALA A 121 -4.43 -1.35 -9.65
N LEU A 122 -3.10 -1.32 -9.48
CA LEU A 122 -2.45 -0.68 -8.32
C LEU A 122 -2.43 0.85 -8.44
N ILE A 123 -2.25 1.39 -9.65
CA ILE A 123 -2.36 2.82 -9.93
C ILE A 123 -3.77 3.31 -9.61
N ASP A 124 -4.82 2.56 -9.97
CA ASP A 124 -6.20 2.88 -9.61
C ASP A 124 -6.38 3.00 -8.09
N VAL A 125 -5.78 2.09 -7.31
CA VAL A 125 -5.82 2.17 -5.84
C VAL A 125 -5.15 3.45 -5.33
N GLN A 126 -3.99 3.79 -5.89
CA GLN A 126 -3.28 5.02 -5.53
C GLN A 126 -4.10 6.27 -5.86
N GLN A 127 -4.76 6.32 -7.02
CA GLN A 127 -5.64 7.42 -7.40
C GLN A 127 -6.83 7.57 -6.46
N VAL A 128 -7.45 6.46 -6.04
CA VAL A 128 -8.54 6.51 -5.08
C VAL A 128 -8.06 7.00 -3.72
N LEU A 129 -6.90 6.55 -3.24
CA LEU A 129 -6.31 7.07 -2.00
C LEU A 129 -6.00 8.56 -2.09
N ALA A 130 -5.45 9.01 -3.22
CA ALA A 130 -5.16 10.43 -3.47
C ALA A 130 -6.45 11.28 -3.48
N SER A 131 -7.55 10.76 -4.04
CA SER A 131 -8.86 11.44 -4.00
C SER A 131 -9.45 11.58 -2.58
N GLY A 132 -9.01 10.73 -1.64
CA GLY A 132 -9.37 10.82 -0.24
C GLY A 132 -8.55 11.84 0.56
N ALA A 133 -7.38 12.24 0.04
CA ALA A 133 -6.55 13.28 0.63
C ALA A 133 -7.00 14.71 0.29
N GLN A 134 -8.00 14.85 -0.60
CA GLN A 134 -8.52 16.12 -1.13
C GLN A 134 -9.90 16.47 -0.57
#